data_AF-A0A851XRW9-F1
#
_entry.id   AF-A0A851XRW9-F1
#
_cell.length_a   1.000
_cell.length_b   1.000
_cell.length_c   1.000
_cell.angle_alpha   90.00
_cell.angle_beta   90.00
_cell.angle_gamma   90.00
#
_symmetry.space_group_name_H-M   'P 1'
#
loop_
_entity.id
_entity.type
_entity.pdbx_description
1 polymer ?
#
loop_
_entity_poly.entity_id
_entity_poly.type
_entity_poly.pdbx_seq_one_letter_code
_entity_poly.pdbx_strand_id
1 'polypeptide(L)'
;VTVENFLRVLTGRIPPSTPRSKRLLSDDRSNILIYMTGHGGNGFLKFQDSEEITNVELADAFEQMWQKRRYNELLFIIDTCQGASMYERFYSPNIMALASSQVGEDSLSHQPDLAIGVHLMDRYTFYVLEFLEEIHPASQTNMNDLFQVCPKSLCVSTPGHRTDLFRRDPQNVLITDFFGSVRKVEITRETVSLDRDIARFESKLPKDELATEPLKYAEQLPVAQIIHQKPKQKDWHPPGGFILGLWALIIMVFFKTYGIKHMKHIF
;
A
#
# COMPACT_ATOMS: atom_id res chain seq x y z
N VAL A 1 11.86 16.92 5.82
CA VAL A 1 11.54 16.19 4.58
C VAL A 1 11.33 17.26 3.51
N THR A 2 12.03 17.22 2.38
CA THR A 2 11.95 18.26 1.33
C THR A 2 11.62 17.64 -0.02
N VAL A 3 11.04 18.44 -0.92
CA VAL A 3 10.70 18.02 -2.28
C VAL A 3 11.96 17.58 -3.03
N GLU A 4 13.04 18.35 -2.91
CA GLU A 4 14.32 18.02 -3.54
C GLU A 4 14.85 16.64 -3.11
N ASN A 5 14.81 16.34 -1.81
CA ASN A 5 15.28 15.05 -1.32
C ASN A 5 14.41 13.89 -1.84
N PHE A 6 13.10 14.08 -1.89
CA PHE A 6 12.18 13.09 -2.46
C PHE A 6 12.50 12.82 -3.93
N LEU A 7 12.59 13.86 -4.76
CA LEU A 7 12.90 13.74 -6.19
C LEU A 7 14.30 13.13 -6.43
N ARG A 8 15.29 13.43 -5.58
CA ARG A 8 16.63 12.84 -5.66
C ARG A 8 16.63 11.35 -5.39
N VAL A 9 15.84 10.89 -4.42
CA VAL A 9 15.69 9.46 -4.12
C VAL A 9 15.08 8.72 -5.33
N LEU A 10 14.00 9.26 -5.91
CA LEU A 10 13.35 8.70 -7.09
C LEU A 10 14.32 8.59 -8.28
N THR A 11 14.96 9.72 -8.63
CA THR A 11 15.85 9.82 -9.80
C THR A 11 17.26 9.25 -9.61
N GLY A 12 17.56 8.75 -8.41
CA GLY A 12 18.87 8.20 -8.04
C GLY A 12 20.00 9.24 -7.96
N ARG A 13 19.68 10.53 -7.86
CA ARG A 13 20.64 11.64 -7.77
C ARG A 13 21.03 11.91 -6.32
N ILE A 14 21.63 10.92 -5.68
CA ILE A 14 22.07 10.99 -4.28
C ILE A 14 23.59 10.80 -4.16
N PRO A 15 24.25 11.48 -3.20
CA PRO A 15 25.69 11.32 -2.99
C PRO A 15 26.13 9.87 -2.78
N PRO A 16 27.34 9.46 -3.21
CA PRO A 16 27.89 8.13 -2.95
C PRO A 16 28.01 7.79 -1.45
N SER A 17 28.10 8.79 -0.58
CA SER A 17 28.12 8.62 0.88
C SER A 17 26.75 8.32 1.52
N THR A 18 25.64 8.47 0.79
CA THR A 18 24.30 8.22 1.34
C THR A 18 24.16 6.75 1.76
N PRO A 19 23.70 6.43 2.98
CA PRO A 19 23.54 5.04 3.42
C PRO A 19 22.58 4.26 2.53
N ARG A 20 22.83 2.95 2.36
CA ARG A 20 22.03 2.05 1.51
C ARG A 20 20.53 2.06 1.86
N SER A 21 20.20 2.15 3.15
CA SER A 21 18.82 2.20 3.66
C SER A 21 18.05 3.47 3.28
N LYS A 22 18.74 4.53 2.82
CA LYS A 22 18.14 5.79 2.38
C LYS A 22 18.15 5.94 0.86
N ARG A 23 18.33 4.84 0.13
CA ARG A 23 18.36 4.81 -1.34
C ARG A 23 17.23 3.95 -1.87
N LEU A 24 16.71 4.36 -3.02
CA LEU A 24 15.88 3.50 -3.85
C LEU A 24 16.81 2.69 -4.78
N LEU A 25 17.09 1.44 -4.41
CA LEU A 25 17.95 0.52 -5.18
C LEU A 25 17.13 -0.33 -6.15
N SER A 26 16.40 0.34 -7.04
CA SER A 26 15.53 -0.28 -8.03
C SER A 26 16.15 -0.30 -9.44
N ASP A 27 15.67 -1.22 -10.26
CA ASP A 27 16.07 -1.48 -11.65
C ASP A 27 14.84 -1.76 -12.54
N ASP A 28 15.06 -2.19 -13.78
CA ASP A 28 14.00 -2.51 -14.76
C ASP A 28 13.18 -3.76 -14.42
N ARG A 29 13.47 -4.43 -13.30
CA ARG A 29 12.72 -5.58 -12.78
C ARG A 29 12.00 -5.26 -11.48
N SER A 30 12.17 -4.05 -10.97
CA SER A 30 11.63 -3.64 -9.67
C SER A 30 10.24 -3.04 -9.80
N ASN A 31 9.28 -3.57 -9.05
CA ASN A 31 7.98 -2.93 -8.87
C ASN A 31 8.08 -1.90 -7.74
N ILE A 32 7.55 -0.69 -7.95
CA ILE A 32 7.65 0.42 -7.00
C ILE A 32 6.26 0.84 -6.57
N LEU A 33 6.07 0.93 -5.25
CA LEU A 33 4.93 1.61 -4.65
C LEU A 33 5.38 2.99 -4.15
N ILE A 34 4.70 4.04 -4.59
CA ILE A 34 4.83 5.39 -4.06
C ILE A 34 3.49 5.75 -3.42
N TYR A 35 3.50 5.92 -2.11
CA TYR A 35 2.35 6.39 -1.34
C TYR A 35 2.63 7.79 -0.81
N MET A 36 1.73 8.72 -1.10
CA MET A 36 1.82 10.10 -0.63
C MET A 36 0.50 10.50 0.03
N THR A 37 0.57 11.14 1.19
CA THR A 37 -0.59 11.64 1.93
C THR A 37 -0.28 13.02 2.48
N GLY A 38 -1.28 13.91 2.47
CA GLY A 38 -1.15 15.26 3.00
C GLY A 38 -2.17 16.22 2.39
N HIS A 39 -1.97 17.51 2.64
CA HIS A 39 -2.82 18.55 2.06
C HIS A 39 -2.35 18.91 0.64
N GLY A 40 -3.30 19.18 -0.23
CA GLY A 40 -3.04 19.43 -1.63
C GLY A 40 -4.19 20.19 -2.27
N GLY A 41 -4.09 20.35 -3.58
CA GLY A 41 -5.10 21.00 -4.39
C GLY A 41 -4.91 20.62 -5.86
N ASN A 42 -5.44 21.44 -6.76
CA ASN A 42 -5.37 21.16 -8.19
C ASN A 42 -3.91 21.18 -8.70
N GLY A 43 -3.34 19.99 -8.89
CA GLY A 43 -2.02 19.77 -9.47
C GLY A 43 -0.84 19.91 -8.51
N PHE A 44 -1.07 20.00 -7.20
CA PHE A 44 0.00 20.05 -6.21
C PHE A 44 -0.32 19.36 -4.88
N LEU A 45 0.73 18.94 -4.18
CA LEU A 45 0.70 18.47 -2.79
C LEU A 45 1.69 19.30 -1.96
N LYS A 46 1.28 19.74 -0.78
CA LYS A 46 2.14 20.50 0.13
C LYS A 46 3.17 19.60 0.80
N PHE A 47 4.41 20.06 0.85
CA PHE A 47 5.51 19.48 1.59
C PHE A 47 5.86 20.43 2.74
N GLN A 48 5.46 20.05 3.96
CA GLN A 48 5.56 20.95 5.12
C GLN A 48 4.80 22.27 4.83
N ASP A 49 5.24 23.38 5.44
CA ASP A 49 4.56 24.68 5.33
C ASP A 49 5.10 25.57 4.20
N SER A 50 6.20 25.19 3.54
CA SER A 50 6.96 26.10 2.66
C SER A 50 7.18 25.60 1.24
N GLU A 51 7.03 24.30 0.98
CA GLU A 51 7.28 23.71 -0.33
C GLU A 51 6.02 23.02 -0.85
N GLU A 52 5.92 22.91 -2.17
CA GLU A 52 4.86 22.16 -2.84
C GLU A 52 5.52 21.31 -3.93
N ILE A 53 5.02 20.09 -4.12
CA ILE A 53 5.38 19.24 -5.26
C ILE A 53 4.22 19.22 -6.24
N THR A 54 4.53 19.51 -7.49
CA THR A 54 3.53 19.60 -8.56
C THR A 54 3.39 18.28 -9.32
N ASN A 55 2.25 18.12 -10.00
CA ASN A 55 2.00 16.99 -10.89
C ASN A 55 2.98 16.93 -12.07
N VAL A 56 3.48 18.08 -12.53
CA VAL A 56 4.51 18.18 -13.58
C VAL A 56 5.86 17.67 -13.06
N GLU A 57 6.30 18.10 -11.87
CA GLU A 57 7.56 17.62 -11.28
C GLU A 57 7.55 16.11 -11.03
N LEU A 58 6.42 15.56 -10.60
CA LEU A 58 6.25 14.11 -10.47
C LEU A 58 6.30 13.39 -11.82
N ALA A 59 5.61 13.92 -12.83
CA ALA A 59 5.62 13.35 -14.18
C ALA A 59 7.06 13.30 -14.73
N ASP A 60 7.81 14.38 -14.60
CA ASP A 60 9.20 14.47 -15.07
C ASP A 60 10.14 13.59 -14.25
N ALA A 61 9.87 13.39 -12.95
CA ALA A 61 10.63 12.47 -12.12
C ALA A 61 10.41 11.01 -12.55
N PHE A 62 9.17 10.63 -12.82
CA PHE A 62 8.82 9.30 -13.31
C PHE A 62 9.40 9.04 -14.70
N GLU A 63 9.42 10.05 -15.58
CA GLU A 63 10.10 9.94 -16.87
C GLU A 63 11.59 9.72 -16.71
N GLN A 64 12.24 10.46 -15.81
CA GLN A 64 13.66 10.25 -15.53
C GLN A 64 13.93 8.86 -14.94
N MET A 65 13.01 8.32 -14.14
CA MET A 65 13.11 6.94 -13.65
C MET A 65 12.97 5.93 -14.79
N TRP A 66 12.04 6.14 -15.71
CA TRP A 66 11.80 5.28 -16.87
C TRP A 66 13.02 5.25 -17.81
N GLN A 67 13.52 6.43 -18.20
CA GLN A 67 14.70 6.56 -19.06
C GLN A 67 15.95 5.90 -18.46
N LYS A 68 16.08 5.96 -17.13
CA LYS A 68 17.17 5.32 -16.38
C LYS A 68 16.91 3.86 -16.02
N ARG A 69 15.80 3.26 -16.50
CA ARG A 69 15.44 1.87 -16.22
C ARG A 69 15.39 1.56 -14.73
N ARG A 70 14.74 2.43 -13.95
CA ARG A 70 14.68 2.32 -12.48
C ARG A 70 13.40 1.65 -11.98
N TYR A 71 12.48 1.26 -12.85
CA TYR A 71 11.31 0.47 -12.47
C TYR A 71 10.84 -0.41 -13.63
N ASN A 72 10.24 -1.55 -13.29
CA ASN A 72 9.42 -2.36 -14.18
C ASN A 72 8.01 -1.77 -14.25
N GLU A 73 7.39 -1.61 -13.08
CA GLU A 73 6.04 -1.10 -12.88
C GLU A 73 5.96 -0.20 -11.65
N LEU A 74 5.10 0.83 -11.71
CA LEU A 74 4.94 1.80 -10.65
C LEU A 74 3.46 1.92 -10.27
N LEU A 75 3.18 1.73 -8.98
CA LEU A 75 1.89 2.02 -8.36
C LEU A 75 2.02 3.33 -7.58
N PHE A 76 1.28 4.35 -8.00
CA PHE A 76 1.22 5.65 -7.34
C PHE A 76 -0.11 5.79 -6.61
N ILE A 77 -0.08 6.00 -5.30
CA ILE A 77 -1.28 6.21 -4.48
C ILE A 77 -1.15 7.56 -3.79
N ILE A 78 -2.14 8.43 -3.97
CA ILE A 78 -2.15 9.75 -3.34
C ILE A 78 -3.44 10.00 -2.55
N ASP A 79 -3.30 10.27 -1.24
CA ASP A 79 -4.41 10.68 -0.37
C ASP A 79 -4.34 12.18 -0.08
N THR A 80 -5.12 12.96 -0.83
CA THR A 80 -5.17 14.43 -0.70
C THR A 80 -6.43 15.01 -1.35
N CYS A 81 -6.76 16.28 -1.07
CA CYS A 81 -7.81 17.00 -1.79
C CYS A 81 -7.45 17.18 -3.26
N GLN A 82 -8.42 16.97 -4.15
CA GLN A 82 -8.23 17.01 -5.61
C GLN A 82 -7.14 16.05 -6.11
N GLY A 83 -6.96 14.91 -5.45
CA GLY A 83 -5.84 13.99 -5.69
C GLY A 83 -5.76 13.48 -7.13
N ALA A 84 -6.89 13.35 -7.84
CA ALA A 84 -6.90 12.93 -9.24
C ALA A 84 -6.08 13.86 -10.16
N SER A 85 -6.00 15.16 -9.85
CA SER A 85 -5.20 16.12 -10.60
C SER A 85 -3.69 15.80 -10.59
N MET A 86 -3.23 15.03 -9.61
CA MET A 86 -1.81 14.73 -9.40
C MET A 86 -1.22 13.78 -10.43
N TYR A 87 -2.05 12.94 -11.05
CA TYR A 87 -1.62 11.98 -12.06
C TYR A 87 -2.05 12.33 -13.49
N GLU A 88 -2.78 13.43 -13.71
CA GLU A 88 -3.25 13.84 -15.04
C GLU A 88 -2.09 14.08 -16.02
N ARG A 89 -0.97 14.58 -15.51
CA ARG A 89 0.21 14.90 -16.30
C ARG A 89 1.19 13.75 -16.47
N PHE A 90 0.90 12.56 -15.92
CA PHE A 90 1.78 11.41 -16.14
C PHE A 90 1.74 10.98 -17.61
N TYR A 91 2.92 10.69 -18.15
CA TYR A 91 3.09 10.27 -19.55
C TYR A 91 4.06 9.09 -19.72
N SER A 92 4.79 8.70 -18.67
CA SER A 92 5.68 7.53 -18.70
C SER A 92 4.88 6.22 -18.60
N PRO A 93 5.33 5.15 -19.27
CA PRO A 93 4.59 3.89 -19.30
C PRO A 93 4.74 3.10 -17.99
N ASN A 94 3.90 2.06 -17.86
CA ASN A 94 3.87 1.12 -16.75
C ASN A 94 3.55 1.77 -15.39
N ILE A 95 2.71 2.81 -15.40
CA ILE A 95 2.24 3.51 -14.20
C ILE A 95 0.76 3.26 -14.00
N MET A 96 0.38 2.78 -12.82
CA MET A 96 -0.99 2.76 -12.33
C MET A 96 -1.11 3.79 -11.21
N ALA A 97 -2.12 4.65 -11.25
CA ALA A 97 -2.31 5.70 -10.25
C ALA A 97 -3.68 5.62 -9.59
N LEU A 98 -3.74 5.85 -8.27
CA LEU A 98 -4.94 5.92 -7.46
C LEU A 98 -4.93 7.23 -6.67
N ALA A 99 -6.11 7.83 -6.49
CA ALA A 99 -6.30 9.01 -5.66
C ALA A 99 -7.52 8.86 -4.75
N SER A 100 -7.48 9.50 -3.59
CA SER A 100 -8.60 9.51 -2.64
C SER A 100 -9.78 10.42 -3.03
N SER A 101 -9.58 11.36 -3.96
CA SER A 101 -10.62 12.32 -4.37
C SER A 101 -10.48 12.75 -5.84
N GLN A 102 -11.59 13.14 -6.47
CA GLN A 102 -11.61 13.74 -7.81
C GLN A 102 -11.27 15.23 -7.78
N VAL A 103 -10.98 15.81 -8.95
CA VAL A 103 -10.83 17.26 -9.10
C VAL A 103 -12.11 17.97 -8.65
N GLY A 104 -11.98 18.98 -7.79
CA GLY A 104 -13.10 19.69 -7.17
C GLY A 104 -13.71 19.01 -5.94
N GLU A 105 -13.19 17.87 -5.48
CA GLU A 105 -13.59 17.24 -4.23
C GLU A 105 -12.48 17.32 -3.16
N ASP A 106 -12.89 17.38 -1.90
CA ASP A 106 -11.98 17.29 -0.76
C ASP A 106 -11.72 15.81 -0.38
N SER A 107 -10.55 15.52 0.19
CA SER A 107 -10.33 14.29 0.96
C SER A 107 -10.57 14.60 2.44
N LEU A 108 -11.24 13.69 3.15
CA LEU A 108 -11.68 13.92 4.52
C LEU A 108 -10.97 13.01 5.53
N SER A 109 -10.74 13.58 6.71
CA SER A 109 -10.18 12.84 7.83
C SER A 109 -11.19 11.91 8.51
N HIS A 110 -10.66 10.92 9.23
CA HIS A 110 -11.38 9.89 9.97
C HIS A 110 -10.92 9.83 11.43
N GLN A 111 -11.57 8.98 12.23
CA GLN A 111 -11.21 8.63 13.60
C GLN A 111 -10.77 9.83 14.48
N PRO A 112 -11.70 10.74 14.82
CA PRO A 112 -11.39 11.86 15.70
C PRO A 112 -11.03 11.35 17.10
N ASP A 113 -9.91 11.84 17.65
CA ASP A 113 -9.53 11.60 19.04
C ASP A 113 -9.83 12.86 19.87
N LEU A 114 -10.83 12.76 20.74
CA LEU A 114 -11.28 13.86 21.58
C LEU A 114 -10.30 14.25 22.69
N ALA A 115 -9.38 13.35 23.08
CA ALA A 115 -8.40 13.64 24.13
C ALA A 115 -7.29 14.57 23.63
N ILE A 116 -6.90 14.42 22.35
CA ILE A 116 -5.87 15.24 21.71
C ILE A 116 -6.44 16.31 20.75
N GLY A 117 -7.72 16.22 20.39
CA GLY A 117 -8.41 17.20 19.55
C GLY A 117 -8.01 17.16 18.07
N VAL A 118 -7.48 16.03 17.59
CA VAL A 118 -7.08 15.86 16.18
C VAL A 118 -7.65 14.57 15.59
N HIS A 119 -7.66 14.49 14.27
CA HIS A 119 -7.97 13.27 13.54
C HIS A 119 -6.71 12.40 13.41
N LEU A 120 -6.88 11.09 13.58
CA LEU A 120 -5.74 10.16 13.59
C LEU A 120 -5.32 9.69 12.20
N MET A 121 -6.26 9.63 11.26
CA MET A 121 -6.05 9.08 9.90
C MET A 121 -7.01 9.72 8.92
N ASP A 122 -6.74 9.60 7.62
CA ASP A 122 -7.69 9.96 6.56
C ASP A 122 -8.62 8.81 6.19
N ARG A 123 -9.82 9.11 5.69
CA ARG A 123 -10.84 8.09 5.38
C ARG A 123 -10.36 7.09 4.36
N TYR A 124 -9.81 7.57 3.24
CA TYR A 124 -9.31 6.70 2.18
C TYR A 124 -8.17 5.81 2.71
N THR A 125 -7.19 6.41 3.38
CA THR A 125 -6.11 5.68 4.07
C THR A 125 -6.63 4.60 5.01
N PHE A 126 -7.64 4.92 5.83
CA PHE A 126 -8.23 3.97 6.79
C PHE A 126 -8.80 2.73 6.10
N TYR A 127 -9.63 2.92 5.06
CA TYR A 127 -10.24 1.78 4.36
C TYR A 127 -9.21 0.99 3.54
N VAL A 128 -8.21 1.65 2.94
CA VAL A 128 -7.08 0.97 2.30
C VAL A 128 -6.30 0.13 3.31
N LEU A 129 -6.04 0.66 4.51
CA LEU A 129 -5.36 -0.10 5.55
C LEU A 129 -6.20 -1.30 6.03
N GLU A 130 -7.47 -1.09 6.34
CA GLU A 130 -8.41 -2.16 6.76
C GLU A 130 -8.45 -3.29 5.73
N PHE A 131 -8.49 -2.93 4.44
CA PHE A 131 -8.45 -3.90 3.36
C PHE A 131 -7.09 -4.64 3.29
N LEU A 132 -5.97 -3.93 3.44
CA LEU A 132 -4.63 -4.53 3.37
C LEU A 132 -4.30 -5.44 4.57
N GLU A 133 -4.90 -5.20 5.73
CA GLU A 133 -4.73 -6.06 6.92
C GLU A 133 -5.24 -7.49 6.70
N GLU A 134 -6.19 -7.68 5.78
CA GLU A 134 -6.72 -9.00 5.41
C GLU A 134 -5.92 -9.67 4.26
N ILE A 135 -4.89 -8.99 3.71
CA ILE A 135 -4.09 -9.50 2.60
C ILE A 135 -2.87 -10.27 3.11
N HIS A 136 -2.74 -11.50 2.62
CA HIS A 136 -1.67 -12.43 2.97
C HIS A 136 -0.79 -12.68 1.73
N PRO A 137 0.46 -13.16 1.88
CA PRO A 137 1.33 -13.45 0.73
C PRO A 137 0.76 -14.44 -0.30
N ALA A 138 -0.18 -15.30 0.10
CA ALA A 138 -0.86 -16.26 -0.78
C ALA A 138 -2.16 -15.72 -1.40
N SER A 139 -2.61 -14.52 -1.01
CA SER A 139 -3.86 -13.91 -1.50
C SER A 139 -3.81 -13.72 -3.01
N GLN A 140 -4.93 -14.02 -3.66
CA GLN A 140 -5.14 -13.82 -5.11
C GLN A 140 -5.93 -12.54 -5.41
N THR A 141 -6.03 -11.64 -4.42
CA THR A 141 -6.69 -10.35 -4.54
C THR A 141 -5.97 -9.48 -5.56
N ASN A 142 -6.73 -8.84 -6.44
CA ASN A 142 -6.20 -8.11 -7.59
C ASN A 142 -6.41 -6.58 -7.43
N MET A 143 -5.86 -5.80 -8.36
CA MET A 143 -5.93 -4.33 -8.28
C MET A 143 -7.36 -3.79 -8.47
N ASN A 144 -8.26 -4.50 -9.16
CA ASN A 144 -9.66 -4.08 -9.24
C ASN A 144 -10.36 -4.14 -7.88
N ASP A 145 -9.99 -5.09 -7.02
CA ASP A 145 -10.50 -5.14 -5.66
C ASP A 145 -10.04 -3.90 -4.87
N LEU A 146 -8.77 -3.49 -5.05
CA LEU A 146 -8.23 -2.27 -4.42
C LEU A 146 -8.98 -1.01 -4.87
N PHE A 147 -9.38 -0.91 -6.14
CA PHE A 147 -10.12 0.25 -6.66
C PHE A 147 -11.49 0.45 -5.99
N GLN A 148 -12.06 -0.60 -5.41
CA GLN A 148 -13.40 -0.58 -4.82
C GLN A 148 -13.40 -0.45 -3.30
N VAL A 149 -12.22 -0.37 -2.67
CA VAL A 149 -12.07 -0.39 -1.21
C VAL A 149 -12.79 0.76 -0.51
N CYS A 150 -12.84 1.93 -1.13
CA CYS A 150 -13.49 3.08 -0.56
C CYS A 150 -14.58 3.65 -1.48
N PRO A 151 -15.80 3.09 -1.45
CA PRO A 151 -16.92 3.69 -2.17
C PRO A 151 -17.23 5.10 -1.64
N LYS A 152 -17.89 5.92 -2.47
CA LYS A 152 -18.24 7.31 -2.14
C LYS A 152 -18.99 7.47 -0.82
N SER A 153 -19.80 6.49 -0.43
CA SER A 153 -20.52 6.49 0.86
C SER A 153 -19.60 6.44 2.08
N LEU A 154 -18.44 5.79 1.97
CA LEU A 154 -17.48 5.62 3.05
C LEU A 154 -16.43 6.74 3.06
N CYS A 155 -15.87 7.04 1.88
CA CYS A 155 -14.87 8.08 1.72
C CYS A 155 -15.46 9.49 1.83
N VAL A 156 -16.73 9.68 1.47
CA VAL A 156 -17.38 11.00 1.33
C VAL A 156 -16.69 11.88 0.27
N SER A 157 -15.81 11.27 -0.52
CA SER A 157 -15.16 11.72 -1.73
C SER A 157 -15.25 10.58 -2.75
N THR A 158 -14.91 10.84 -4.00
CA THR A 158 -14.89 9.83 -5.05
C THR A 158 -13.44 9.44 -5.33
N PRO A 159 -12.96 8.27 -4.89
CA PRO A 159 -11.62 7.82 -5.29
C PRO A 159 -11.52 7.66 -6.80
N GLY A 160 -10.39 8.10 -7.34
CA GLY A 160 -10.07 8.01 -8.76
C GLY A 160 -8.96 7.00 -9.01
N HIS A 161 -8.95 6.40 -10.20
CA HIS A 161 -7.83 5.57 -10.65
C HIS A 161 -7.55 5.83 -12.13
N ARG A 162 -6.28 5.70 -12.52
CA ARG A 162 -5.80 5.88 -13.89
C ARG A 162 -4.94 4.67 -14.27
N THR A 163 -5.30 4.01 -15.37
CA THR A 163 -4.73 2.73 -15.80
C THR A 163 -4.29 2.72 -17.26
N ASP A 164 -4.54 3.77 -18.04
CA ASP A 164 -4.20 3.88 -19.47
C ASP A 164 -2.69 3.78 -19.75
N LEU A 165 -1.85 4.18 -18.80
CA LEU A 165 -0.38 4.05 -18.89
C LEU A 165 0.12 2.65 -18.48
N PHE A 166 -0.75 1.81 -17.91
CA PHE A 166 -0.39 0.49 -17.38
C PHE A 166 -0.68 -0.60 -18.41
N ARG A 167 0.31 -1.43 -18.74
CA ARG A 167 0.18 -2.41 -19.83
C ARG A 167 -0.69 -3.62 -19.50
N ARG A 168 -0.65 -4.10 -18.26
CA ARG A 168 -1.41 -5.28 -17.83
C ARG A 168 -2.84 -4.87 -17.47
N ASP A 169 -3.80 -5.77 -17.68
CA ASP A 169 -5.15 -5.59 -17.15
C ASP A 169 -5.11 -5.63 -15.61
N PRO A 170 -5.61 -4.60 -14.90
CA PRO A 170 -5.65 -4.57 -13.43
C PRO A 170 -6.31 -5.80 -12.79
N GLN A 171 -7.22 -6.50 -13.49
CA GLN A 171 -7.82 -7.75 -13.01
C GLN A 171 -6.80 -8.89 -12.82
N ASN A 172 -5.71 -8.86 -13.59
CA ASN A 172 -4.65 -9.86 -13.57
C ASN A 172 -3.43 -9.42 -12.76
N VAL A 173 -3.49 -8.26 -12.12
CA VAL A 173 -2.39 -7.70 -11.33
C VAL A 173 -2.71 -7.93 -9.87
N LEU A 174 -1.88 -8.74 -9.20
CA LEU A 174 -2.07 -9.02 -7.78
C LEU A 174 -1.62 -7.84 -6.93
N ILE A 175 -2.32 -7.59 -5.83
CA ILE A 175 -1.91 -6.56 -4.86
C ILE A 175 -0.54 -6.88 -4.26
N THR A 176 -0.25 -8.17 -4.10
CA THR A 176 1.04 -8.67 -3.63
C THR A 176 2.21 -8.37 -4.57
N ASP A 177 1.96 -8.01 -5.85
CA ASP A 177 3.03 -7.52 -6.77
C ASP A 177 3.61 -6.17 -6.31
N PHE A 178 2.88 -5.38 -5.50
CA PHE A 178 3.31 -4.06 -4.99
C PHE A 178 3.44 -3.99 -3.47
N PHE A 179 2.55 -4.66 -2.73
CA PHE A 179 2.54 -4.65 -1.26
C PHE A 179 3.22 -5.87 -0.64
N GLY A 180 3.47 -6.91 -1.43
CA GLY A 180 4.14 -8.12 -0.96
C GLY A 180 5.66 -8.04 -1.15
N SER A 181 6.41 -8.66 -0.24
CA SER A 181 7.85 -8.91 -0.44
C SER A 181 8.08 -10.20 -1.25
N VAL A 182 7.36 -10.34 -2.36
CA VAL A 182 7.41 -11.57 -3.18
C VAL A 182 8.54 -11.43 -4.20
N ARG A 183 9.67 -12.08 -3.96
CA ARG A 183 10.79 -12.13 -4.90
C ARG A 183 10.52 -13.21 -5.95
N LYS A 184 10.31 -12.81 -7.21
CA LYS A 184 10.31 -13.74 -8.34
C LYS A 184 11.74 -14.20 -8.59
N VAL A 185 12.03 -15.47 -8.28
CA VAL A 185 13.35 -16.07 -8.50
C VAL A 185 13.37 -16.74 -9.86
N GLU A 186 14.15 -16.20 -10.79
CA GLU A 186 14.48 -16.89 -12.04
C GLU A 186 15.65 -17.83 -11.78
N ILE A 187 15.45 -19.12 -12.00
CA ILE A 187 16.50 -20.13 -11.82
C ILE A 187 17.28 -20.24 -13.13
N THR A 188 18.50 -19.74 -13.15
CA THR A 188 19.43 -19.96 -14.26
C THR A 188 19.94 -21.39 -14.23
N ARG A 189 19.78 -22.13 -15.33
CA ARG A 189 20.30 -23.51 -15.48
C ARG A 189 21.77 -23.55 -15.92
N GLU A 190 22.30 -22.41 -16.34
CA GLU A 190 23.69 -22.26 -16.74
C GLU A 190 24.57 -22.09 -15.51
N THR A 191 25.69 -22.82 -15.46
CA THR A 191 26.68 -22.69 -14.40
C THR A 191 27.45 -21.39 -14.58
N VAL A 192 27.30 -20.44 -13.65
CA VAL A 192 28.13 -19.24 -13.61
C VAL A 192 29.50 -19.63 -13.06
N SER A 193 30.54 -19.53 -13.89
CA SER A 193 31.92 -19.66 -13.44
C SER A 193 32.29 -18.42 -12.61
N LEU A 194 32.38 -18.57 -11.29
CA LEU A 194 32.86 -17.49 -10.42
C LEU A 194 34.38 -17.42 -10.55
N ASP A 195 34.89 -16.30 -11.08
CA ASP A 195 36.31 -16.07 -11.21
C ASP A 195 36.97 -16.04 -9.81
N ARG A 196 37.92 -16.95 -9.57
CA ARG A 196 38.56 -17.14 -8.26
C ARG A 196 39.52 -16.01 -7.88
N ASP A 197 39.76 -15.06 -8.77
CA ASP A 197 40.77 -14.00 -8.60
C ASP A 197 40.33 -12.84 -7.69
N ILE A 198 39.09 -12.83 -7.19
CA ILE A 198 38.62 -11.84 -6.20
C ILE A 198 39.39 -11.95 -4.86
N ALA A 199 39.95 -13.12 -4.55
CA ALA A 199 40.76 -13.33 -3.34
C ALA A 199 42.06 -12.48 -3.31
N ARG A 200 42.49 -11.89 -4.43
CA ARG A 200 43.72 -11.08 -4.47
C ARG A 200 43.51 -9.64 -4.00
N PHE A 201 42.27 -9.14 -4.02
CA PHE A 201 41.95 -7.76 -3.64
C PHE A 201 41.74 -7.53 -2.14
N GLU A 202 41.54 -8.58 -1.33
CA GLU A 202 41.33 -8.44 0.13
C GLU A 202 42.61 -8.26 0.94
N SER A 203 43.80 -8.35 0.33
CA SER A 203 45.09 -8.27 1.05
C SER A 203 45.50 -6.87 1.52
N LYS A 204 44.65 -5.84 1.35
CA LYS A 204 44.92 -4.45 1.79
C LYS A 204 43.77 -3.82 2.59
N LEU A 205 43.13 -4.56 3.49
CA LEU A 205 42.39 -3.95 4.59
C LEU A 205 43.35 -3.68 5.76
N PRO A 206 43.34 -2.47 6.38
CA PRO A 206 44.06 -2.24 7.63
C PRO A 206 43.57 -3.24 8.67
N LYS A 207 44.50 -3.82 9.45
CA LYS A 207 44.15 -4.64 10.60
C LYS A 207 43.46 -3.76 11.65
N ASP A 208 42.14 -3.68 11.59
CA ASP A 208 41.35 -3.17 12.70
C ASP A 208 41.50 -4.13 13.88
N GLU A 209 41.83 -3.57 15.04
CA GLU A 209 41.92 -4.29 16.31
C GLU A 209 40.61 -5.05 16.55
N LEU A 210 40.73 -6.37 16.70
CA LEU A 210 39.62 -7.28 16.87
C LEU A 210 38.97 -7.02 18.24
N ALA A 211 37.91 -6.21 18.28
CA ALA A 211 37.01 -6.15 19.42
C ALA A 211 36.33 -7.52 19.57
N THR A 212 36.63 -8.23 20.65
CA THR A 212 36.19 -9.59 20.98
C THR A 212 34.72 -9.69 21.43
N GLU A 213 33.87 -8.72 21.09
CA GLU A 213 32.46 -8.79 21.42
C GLU A 213 31.64 -9.39 20.27
N PRO A 214 30.77 -10.38 20.53
CA PRO A 214 29.91 -10.95 19.51
C PRO A 214 28.95 -9.86 18.99
N LEU A 215 29.14 -9.42 17.75
CA LEU A 215 28.26 -8.50 17.06
C LEU A 215 26.84 -9.08 17.01
N LYS A 216 25.91 -8.48 17.75
CA LYS A 216 24.49 -8.79 17.68
C LYS A 216 23.83 -7.87 16.66
N TYR A 217 23.02 -8.45 15.79
CA TYR A 217 22.12 -7.67 14.93
C TYR A 217 21.19 -6.82 15.82
N ALA A 218 21.04 -5.54 15.49
CA ALA A 218 20.02 -4.71 16.11
C ALA A 218 18.64 -5.26 15.71
N GLU A 219 17.75 -5.47 16.67
CA GLU A 219 16.37 -5.86 16.41
C GLU A 219 15.68 -4.74 15.61
N GLN A 220 15.56 -4.93 14.30
CA GLN A 220 14.72 -4.10 13.45
C GLN A 220 13.26 -4.43 13.77
N LEU A 221 12.69 -3.61 14.66
CA LEU A 221 11.29 -3.58 15.11
C LEU A 221 10.94 -4.57 16.24
N PRO A 222 10.27 -4.10 17.32
CA PRO A 222 9.82 -4.96 18.42
C PRO A 222 8.53 -5.69 18.02
N VAL A 223 8.62 -6.60 17.04
CA VAL A 223 7.45 -7.36 16.55
C VAL A 223 6.79 -8.18 17.66
N ALA A 224 7.58 -8.66 18.64
CA ALA A 224 7.06 -9.38 19.80
C ALA A 224 6.15 -8.53 20.72
N GLN A 225 6.37 -7.21 20.78
CA GLN A 225 5.49 -6.31 21.55
C GLN A 225 4.17 -6.01 20.81
N ILE A 226 4.17 -6.11 19.49
CA ILE A 226 2.99 -5.90 18.64
C ILE A 226 2.08 -7.14 18.68
N ILE A 227 2.66 -8.35 18.68
CA ILE A 227 1.90 -9.62 18.69
C ILE A 227 1.21 -9.88 20.06
N HIS A 228 1.67 -9.25 21.15
CA HIS A 228 1.08 -9.43 22.48
C HIS A 228 -0.07 -8.47 22.81
N GLN A 229 -0.50 -7.61 21.88
CA GLN A 229 -1.81 -6.99 22.00
C GLN A 229 -2.87 -8.08 21.79
N LYS A 230 -3.40 -8.62 22.89
CA LYS A 230 -4.58 -9.49 22.85
C LYS A 230 -5.62 -8.81 21.96
N PRO A 231 -6.14 -9.47 20.90
CA PRO A 231 -7.25 -8.92 20.15
C PRO A 231 -8.36 -8.62 21.16
N LYS A 232 -8.86 -7.37 21.17
CA LYS A 232 -10.07 -7.03 21.93
C LYS A 232 -11.13 -8.04 21.47
N GLN A 233 -11.65 -8.80 22.41
CA GLN A 233 -12.74 -9.73 22.17
C GLN A 233 -13.89 -8.89 21.59
N LYS A 234 -14.12 -8.98 20.27
CA LYS A 234 -15.29 -8.37 19.64
C LYS A 234 -16.48 -9.18 20.16
N ASP A 235 -17.24 -8.60 21.08
CA ASP A 235 -18.55 -9.11 21.45
C ASP A 235 -19.45 -9.00 20.21
N TRP A 236 -19.42 -10.05 19.40
CA TRP A 236 -20.22 -10.13 18.18
C TRP A 236 -21.69 -10.23 18.58
N HIS A 237 -22.40 -9.13 18.40
CA HIS A 237 -23.86 -9.11 18.45
C HIS A 237 -24.35 -9.16 17.01
N PRO A 238 -25.11 -10.20 16.60
CA PRO A 238 -25.73 -10.17 15.28
C PRO A 238 -26.62 -8.93 15.18
N PRO A 239 -26.61 -8.20 14.04
CA PRO A 239 -27.55 -7.11 13.82
C PRO A 239 -28.97 -7.66 14.01
N GLY A 240 -29.87 -6.92 14.68
CA GLY A 240 -31.19 -7.43 15.11
C GLY A 240 -32.04 -8.07 13.99
N GLY A 241 -31.80 -7.72 12.73
CA GLY A 241 -32.40 -8.36 11.56
C GLY A 241 -31.96 -9.81 11.32
N PHE A 242 -30.76 -10.20 11.74
CA PHE A 242 -30.23 -11.56 11.57
C PHE A 242 -30.94 -12.57 12.48
N ILE A 243 -31.24 -12.16 13.72
CA ILE A 243 -32.01 -12.97 14.67
C ILE A 243 -33.45 -13.16 14.16
N LEU A 244 -34.07 -12.09 13.67
CA LEU A 244 -35.43 -12.15 13.09
C LEU A 244 -35.48 -13.02 11.84
N GLY A 245 -34.48 -12.94 10.96
CA GLY A 245 -34.37 -13.77 9.77
C GLY A 245 -34.21 -15.26 10.10
N LEU A 246 -33.40 -15.58 11.11
CA LEU A 246 -33.20 -16.96 11.57
C LEU A 246 -34.49 -17.55 12.17
N TRP A 247 -35.22 -16.79 12.99
CA TRP A 247 -36.51 -17.21 13.54
C TRP A 247 -37.57 -17.40 12.45
N ALA A 248 -37.65 -16.50 11.47
CA ALA A 248 -38.56 -16.65 10.33
C ALA A 248 -38.26 -17.93 9.52
N LEU A 249 -36.97 -18.24 9.31
CA LEU A 249 -36.55 -19.45 8.61
C LEU A 249 -36.88 -20.72 9.41
N ILE A 250 -36.63 -20.73 10.72
CA ILE A 250 -36.99 -21.85 11.60
C ILE A 250 -38.51 -22.08 11.60
N ILE A 251 -39.31 -21.01 11.71
CA ILE A 251 -40.78 -21.09 11.66
C ILE A 251 -41.23 -21.61 10.29
N MET A 252 -40.69 -21.09 9.19
CA MET A 252 -41.01 -21.59 7.85
C MET A 252 -40.65 -23.08 7.69
N VAL A 253 -39.47 -23.49 8.14
CA VAL A 253 -39.05 -24.89 8.08
C VAL A 253 -39.98 -25.75 8.93
N PHE A 254 -40.33 -25.33 10.14
CA PHE A 254 -41.25 -26.03 11.02
C PHE A 254 -42.66 -26.19 10.41
N PHE A 255 -43.22 -25.11 9.83
CA PHE A 255 -44.51 -25.20 9.13
C PHE A 255 -44.43 -26.04 7.86
N LYS A 256 -43.30 -26.04 7.16
CA LYS A 256 -43.08 -26.84 5.95
C LYS A 256 -42.87 -28.33 6.25
N THR A 257 -42.25 -28.68 7.38
CA THR A 257 -42.00 -30.08 7.77
C THR A 257 -43.13 -30.69 8.58
N TYR A 258 -43.77 -29.95 9.48
CA TYR A 258 -44.81 -30.48 10.37
C TYR A 258 -46.24 -30.20 9.91
N GLY A 259 -46.45 -29.22 9.02
CA GLY A 259 -47.74 -28.91 8.42
C GLY A 259 -48.84 -28.54 9.42
N ILE A 260 -49.92 -27.93 8.92
CA ILE A 260 -51.08 -27.47 9.71
C ILE A 260 -51.81 -28.60 10.47
N LYS A 261 -51.43 -29.87 10.26
CA LYS A 261 -52.09 -31.05 10.85
C LYS A 261 -51.89 -31.21 12.36
N HIS A 262 -50.87 -30.59 12.96
CA HIS A 262 -50.58 -30.71 14.39
C HIS A 262 -50.97 -29.49 15.26
N MET A 263 -51.59 -28.45 14.69
CA MET A 263 -52.02 -27.25 15.42
C MET A 263 -53.21 -27.47 16.40
N LYS A 264 -53.79 -28.67 16.48
CA LYS A 264 -54.88 -28.99 17.42
C LYS A 264 -54.43 -29.25 18.87
N HIS A 265 -53.13 -29.21 19.17
CA HIS A 265 -52.60 -29.52 20.50
C HIS A 265 -51.72 -28.43 21.13
N ILE A 266 -51.70 -27.20 20.56
CA ILE A 266 -50.89 -26.09 21.09
C ILE A 266 -51.74 -24.81 21.26
N PHE A 267 -53.00 -24.98 21.68
CA PHE A 267 -53.82 -23.94 22.31
C PHE A 267 -54.66 -24.59 23.41
#